data_AF-A0AAV0X208-F1
#
_entry.id   AF-A0AAV0X208-F1
#
_cell.length_a   1.000
_cell.length_b   1.000
_cell.length_c   1.000
_cell.angle_alpha   90.00
_cell.angle_beta   90.00
_cell.angle_gamma   90.00
#
_symmetry.space_group_name_H-M   'P 1'
#
loop_
_entity.id
_entity.type
_entity.pdbx_description
1 polymer ?
#
loop_
_entity_poly.entity_id
_entity_poly.type
_entity_poly.pdbx_seq_one_letter_code
_entity_poly.pdbx_strand_id
1 'polypeptide(L)'
;MLDIEAFKWFSENLKKIDGPPLHTLITGDSIVLPSPPIVESSPEYKEKMRKLEQRLKNKEYDAMTKNVDFRRVRLPEDTISYQIKQINRQLIAVLQFVISTAAGFLFGFLGIELMLSTTFDLGFKLLLGIICALIIALAEIYFLAKKLSEDFEPLDTTGGKVHQD
;
A
#
# COMPACT_ATOMS: atom_id res chain seq x y z
N MET A 1 -42.66 -28.18 16.20
CA MET A 1 -41.34 -28.75 16.58
C MET A 1 -40.91 -29.72 15.50
N LEU A 2 -40.31 -29.17 14.45
CA LEU A 2 -39.79 -29.93 13.31
C LEU A 2 -38.40 -30.50 13.63
N ASP A 3 -38.24 -31.81 13.46
CA ASP A 3 -36.94 -32.47 13.43
C ASP A 3 -36.31 -32.36 12.01
N ILE A 4 -35.01 -32.57 11.90
CA ILE A 4 -34.25 -32.52 10.64
C ILE A 4 -34.78 -33.54 9.63
N GLU A 5 -35.24 -34.70 10.09
CA GLU A 5 -35.83 -35.72 9.21
C GLU A 5 -37.15 -35.26 8.60
N ALA A 6 -37.99 -34.56 9.38
CA ALA A 6 -39.22 -33.96 8.89
C ALA A 6 -38.91 -32.84 7.88
N PHE A 7 -37.91 -31.99 8.16
CA PHE A 7 -37.44 -30.96 7.22
C PHE A 7 -36.96 -31.56 5.89
N LYS A 8 -36.17 -32.64 5.94
CA LYS A 8 -35.71 -33.36 4.75
C LYS A 8 -36.89 -33.92 3.95
N TRP A 9 -37.85 -34.55 4.63
CA TRP A 9 -39.06 -35.07 4.02
C TRP A 9 -39.89 -33.99 3.31
N PHE A 10 -40.08 -32.82 3.94
CA PHE A 10 -40.80 -31.70 3.32
C PHE A 10 -40.10 -31.18 2.07
N SER A 11 -38.77 -31.07 2.11
CA SER A 11 -37.99 -30.57 0.96
C SER A 11 -38.09 -31.48 -0.28
N GLU A 12 -38.22 -32.79 -0.08
CA GLU A 12 -38.28 -33.79 -1.15
C GLU A 12 -39.70 -33.99 -1.71
N ASN A 13 -40.73 -33.83 -0.86
CA ASN A 13 -42.12 -34.15 -1.24
C ASN A 13 -42.98 -32.92 -1.57
N LEU A 14 -42.64 -31.71 -1.13
CA LEU A 14 -43.41 -30.50 -1.47
C LEU A 14 -43.39 -30.17 -2.97
N LYS A 15 -42.29 -30.49 -3.67
CA LYS A 15 -42.19 -30.34 -5.13
C LYS A 15 -43.13 -31.27 -5.90
N LYS A 16 -43.58 -32.38 -5.29
CA LYS A 16 -44.43 -33.40 -5.93
C LYS A 16 -45.92 -33.15 -5.74
N ILE A 17 -46.29 -32.35 -4.74
CA ILE A 17 -47.67 -32.15 -4.28
C ILE A 17 -48.20 -30.76 -4.69
N ASP A 18 -47.40 -29.95 -5.40
CA ASP A 18 -47.70 -28.55 -5.73
C ASP A 18 -48.12 -27.73 -4.49
N GLY A 19 -47.40 -27.97 -3.38
CA GLY A 19 -47.68 -27.36 -2.08
C GLY A 19 -47.09 -25.95 -1.94
N PRO A 20 -47.49 -25.19 -0.90
CA PRO A 20 -46.94 -23.87 -0.62
C PRO A 20 -45.42 -23.92 -0.43
N PRO A 21 -44.70 -22.85 -0.81
CA PRO A 21 -43.25 -22.84 -0.77
C PRO A 21 -42.73 -23.02 0.67
N LEU A 22 -41.66 -23.80 0.81
CA LEU A 22 -41.13 -24.28 2.10
C LEU A 22 -40.89 -23.18 3.14
N HIS A 23 -40.47 -21.99 2.70
CA HIS A 23 -40.25 -20.86 3.60
C HIS A 23 -41.51 -20.43 4.36
N THR A 24 -42.69 -20.57 3.75
CA THR A 24 -43.98 -20.23 4.38
C THR A 24 -44.34 -21.20 5.50
N LEU A 25 -43.96 -22.46 5.38
CA LEU A 25 -44.20 -23.50 6.38
C LEU A 25 -43.23 -23.41 7.57
N ILE A 26 -42.03 -22.87 7.36
CA ILE A 26 -41.01 -22.71 8.38
C ILE A 26 -41.17 -21.38 9.13
N THR A 27 -41.80 -20.38 8.51
CA THR A 27 -42.02 -19.06 9.13
C THR A 27 -42.98 -19.20 10.31
N GLY A 28 -42.42 -19.33 11.52
CA GLY A 28 -43.17 -19.43 12.78
C GLY A 28 -42.93 -20.71 13.57
N ASP A 29 -42.21 -21.71 13.04
CA ASP A 29 -41.87 -22.92 13.80
C ASP A 29 -40.42 -22.89 14.30
N SER A 30 -40.19 -23.42 15.51
CA SER A 30 -38.87 -23.46 16.14
C SER A 30 -38.10 -24.68 15.67
N ILE A 31 -37.01 -24.47 14.92
CA ILE A 31 -36.09 -25.52 14.48
C ILE A 31 -35.11 -25.80 15.62
N VAL A 32 -35.06 -27.04 16.11
CA VAL A 32 -34.06 -27.48 17.08
C VAL A 32 -32.89 -28.07 16.31
N LEU A 33 -31.75 -27.37 16.29
CA LEU A 33 -30.52 -27.92 15.72
C LEU A 33 -29.88 -28.88 16.73
N PRO A 34 -29.42 -30.07 16.30
CA PRO A 34 -28.64 -30.95 17.15
C PRO A 34 -27.33 -30.23 17.50
N SER A 35 -26.99 -30.21 18.79
CA SER A 35 -25.70 -29.71 19.21
C SER A 35 -24.60 -30.59 18.61
N PRO A 36 -23.56 -30.01 18.01
CA PRO A 36 -22.42 -30.80 17.53
C PRO A 36 -21.82 -31.62 18.67
N PRO A 37 -21.34 -32.84 18.41
CA PRO A 37 -20.69 -33.65 19.43
C PRO A 37 -19.43 -32.94 19.92
N ILE A 38 -19.26 -32.88 21.24
CA ILE A 38 -18.09 -32.29 21.86
C ILE A 38 -16.94 -33.29 21.70
N VAL A 39 -16.11 -33.10 20.68
CA VAL A 39 -14.92 -33.92 20.45
C VAL A 39 -13.83 -33.48 21.43
N GLU A 40 -13.29 -34.41 22.21
CA GLU A 40 -12.12 -34.12 23.03
C GLU A 40 -10.94 -33.72 22.14
N SER A 41 -10.34 -32.57 22.46
CA SER A 41 -9.27 -32.00 21.64
C SER A 41 -8.06 -32.91 21.59
N SER A 42 -7.64 -33.29 20.38
CA SER A 42 -6.42 -34.07 20.14
C SER A 42 -5.18 -33.38 20.75
N PRO A 43 -4.17 -34.14 21.19
CA PRO A 43 -2.96 -33.57 21.79
C PRO A 43 -2.27 -32.57 20.85
N GLU A 44 -2.21 -32.87 19.54
CA GLU A 44 -1.65 -31.96 18.53
C GLU A 44 -2.41 -30.63 18.43
N TYR A 45 -3.74 -30.65 18.58
CA TYR A 45 -4.55 -29.44 18.52
C TYR A 45 -4.25 -28.52 19.71
N LYS A 46 -4.10 -29.08 20.91
CA LYS A 46 -3.73 -28.33 22.12
C LYS A 46 -2.35 -27.67 21.99
N GLU A 47 -1.38 -28.37 21.41
CA GLU A 47 -0.05 -27.81 21.16
C GLU A 47 -0.07 -26.65 20.17
N LYS A 48 -0.84 -26.78 19.07
CA LYS A 48 -1.05 -25.70 18.09
C LYS A 48 -1.71 -24.49 18.75
N MET A 49 -2.73 -24.71 19.58
CA MET A 49 -3.43 -23.65 20.29
C MET A 49 -2.47 -22.90 21.23
N ARG A 50 -1.68 -23.63 22.03
CA ARG A 50 -0.66 -23.05 22.90
C ARG A 50 0.34 -22.18 22.14
N LYS A 51 0.82 -22.66 20.98
CA LYS A 51 1.74 -21.90 20.12
C LYS A 51 1.11 -20.62 19.57
N LEU A 52 -0.17 -20.67 19.20
CA LEU A 52 -0.89 -19.50 18.69
C LEU A 52 -1.13 -18.47 19.81
N GLU A 53 -1.52 -18.93 20.98
CA GLU A 53 -1.71 -18.07 22.16
C GLU A 53 -0.42 -17.38 22.56
N GLN A 54 0.71 -18.11 22.55
CA GLN A 54 2.03 -17.51 22.77
C GLN A 54 2.37 -16.43 21.75
N ARG A 55 2.04 -16.63 20.46
CA ARG A 55 2.24 -15.62 19.42
C ARG A 55 1.39 -14.37 19.64
N LEU A 56 0.14 -14.53 20.08
CA LEU A 56 -0.75 -13.42 20.39
C LEU A 56 -0.25 -12.63 21.60
N LYS A 57 0.11 -13.33 22.68
CA LYS A 57 0.70 -12.70 23.89
C LYS A 57 1.98 -11.93 23.56
N ASN A 58 2.86 -12.48 22.72
CA ASN A 58 4.07 -11.78 22.29
C ASN A 58 3.74 -10.51 21.48
N LYS A 59 2.79 -10.58 20.54
CA LYS A 59 2.35 -9.40 19.79
C LYS A 59 1.75 -8.32 20.69
N GLU A 60 0.96 -8.73 21.68
CA GLU A 60 0.34 -7.82 22.64
C GLU A 60 1.38 -7.18 23.56
N TYR A 61 2.35 -7.97 24.03
CA TYR A 61 3.51 -7.48 24.77
C TYR A 61 4.29 -6.45 23.94
N ASP A 62 4.63 -6.78 22.69
CA ASP A 62 5.34 -5.88 21.79
C ASP A 62 4.57 -4.57 21.54
N ALA A 63 3.24 -4.64 21.43
CA ALA A 63 2.38 -3.46 21.29
C ALA A 63 2.35 -2.60 22.57
N MET A 64 2.29 -3.22 23.74
CA MET A 64 2.34 -2.54 25.04
C MET A 64 3.69 -1.87 25.29
N THR A 65 4.79 -2.54 24.95
CA THR A 65 6.15 -2.05 25.20
C THR A 65 6.70 -1.14 24.10
N LYS A 66 5.97 -0.96 22.99
CA LYS A 66 6.40 -0.17 21.82
C LYS A 66 6.86 1.25 22.18
N ASN A 67 6.22 1.87 23.18
CA ASN A 67 6.50 3.26 23.57
C ASN A 67 7.60 3.39 24.64
N VAL A 68 8.00 2.27 25.25
CA VAL A 68 8.95 2.26 26.39
C VAL A 68 10.35 1.83 25.93
N ASP A 69 10.42 0.96 24.91
CA ASP A 69 11.70 0.46 24.40
C ASP A 69 12.27 1.38 23.30
N PHE A 70 13.00 2.41 23.72
CA PHE A 70 13.74 3.31 22.82
C PHE A 70 14.85 2.59 22.03
N ARG A 71 15.28 1.39 22.45
CA ARG A 71 16.32 0.59 21.77
C ARG A 71 15.76 -0.29 20.65
N ARG A 72 14.45 -0.62 20.69
CA ARG A 72 13.71 -1.33 19.63
C ARG A 72 12.90 -0.42 18.73
N VAL A 73 13.11 0.90 18.80
CA VAL A 73 12.72 1.79 17.72
C VAL A 73 13.52 1.33 16.51
N ARG A 74 12.95 0.47 15.66
CA ARG A 74 13.47 0.27 14.31
C ARG A 74 13.63 1.68 13.78
N LEU A 75 14.88 2.09 13.51
CA LEU A 75 15.10 3.36 12.86
C LEU A 75 14.18 3.37 11.63
N PRO A 76 13.46 4.46 11.35
CA PRO A 76 12.51 4.51 10.26
C PRO A 76 13.11 4.04 8.92
N GLU A 77 14.44 4.12 8.78
CA GLU A 77 15.27 3.60 7.69
C GLU A 77 15.15 2.07 7.44
N ASP A 78 14.90 1.27 8.47
CA ASP A 78 14.83 -0.21 8.39
C ASP A 78 13.45 -0.75 8.02
N THR A 79 12.44 0.12 7.90
CA THR A 79 11.11 -0.31 7.45
C THR A 79 11.10 -0.30 5.93
N ILE A 80 10.82 -1.46 5.31
CA ILE A 80 10.70 -1.61 3.85
C ILE A 80 9.82 -0.51 3.22
N SER A 81 8.78 -0.07 3.95
CA SER A 81 7.91 1.02 3.52
C SER A 81 8.60 2.38 3.38
N TYR A 82 9.61 2.69 4.19
CA TYR A 82 10.40 3.93 4.10
C TYR A 82 11.33 3.90 2.89
N GLN A 83 12.02 2.79 2.66
CA GLN A 83 12.89 2.60 1.50
C GLN A 83 12.09 2.68 0.19
N ILE A 84 10.91 2.04 0.13
CA ILE A 84 10.00 2.16 -1.02
C ILE A 84 9.57 3.62 -1.24
N LYS A 85 9.29 4.36 -0.16
CA LYS A 85 8.90 5.77 -0.25
C LYS A 85 10.04 6.65 -0.78
N GLN A 86 11.29 6.40 -0.38
CA GLN A 86 12.46 7.10 -0.92
C GLN A 86 12.66 6.81 -2.41
N ILE A 87 12.58 5.54 -2.82
CA ILE A 87 12.69 5.13 -4.23
C ILE A 87 11.61 5.82 -5.08
N ASN A 88 10.36 5.82 -4.60
CA ASN A 88 9.26 6.50 -5.30
C ASN A 88 9.54 7.99 -5.50
N ARG A 89 10.09 8.67 -4.48
CA ARG A 89 10.43 10.09 -4.56
C ARG A 89 11.51 10.38 -5.61
N GLN A 90 12.54 9.54 -5.67
CA GLN A 90 13.60 9.66 -6.67
C GLN A 90 13.08 9.39 -8.09
N LEU A 91 12.23 8.37 -8.26
CA LEU A 91 11.62 8.03 -9.55
C LEU A 91 10.72 9.15 -10.07
N ILE A 92 9.95 9.79 -9.20
CA ILE A 92 9.15 10.98 -9.54
C ILE A 92 10.06 12.13 -10.00
N ALA A 93 11.21 12.34 -9.37
CA ALA A 93 12.16 13.38 -9.76
C ALA A 93 12.78 13.12 -11.14
N VAL A 94 13.14 11.87 -11.45
CA VAL A 94 13.65 11.49 -12.78
C VAL A 94 12.57 11.69 -13.85
N LEU A 95 11.32 11.33 -13.55
CA LEU A 95 10.20 11.53 -14.47
C LEU A 95 9.97 13.02 -14.75
N GLN A 96 10.00 13.86 -13.70
CA GLN A 96 9.89 15.32 -13.82
C GLN A 96 10.98 15.88 -14.74
N PHE A 97 12.23 15.43 -14.57
CA PHE A 97 13.36 15.82 -15.41
C PHE A 97 13.09 15.52 -16.89
N VAL A 98 12.62 14.30 -17.21
CA VAL A 98 12.35 13.90 -18.59
C VAL A 98 11.22 14.73 -19.19
N ILE A 99 10.13 14.94 -18.44
CA ILE A 99 8.98 15.73 -18.91
C ILE A 99 9.38 17.19 -19.12
N SER A 100 10.11 17.78 -18.19
CA SER A 100 10.61 19.17 -18.25
C SER A 100 11.54 19.37 -19.45
N THR A 101 12.51 18.47 -19.63
CA THR A 101 13.47 18.50 -20.75
C THR A 101 12.74 18.32 -22.09
N ALA A 102 11.80 17.38 -22.18
CA ALA A 102 11.01 17.16 -23.38
C ALA A 102 10.12 18.37 -23.69
N ALA A 103 9.47 18.95 -22.69
CA ALA A 103 8.68 20.17 -22.85
C ALA A 103 9.53 21.34 -23.35
N GLY A 104 10.74 21.51 -22.80
CA GLY A 104 11.71 22.51 -23.26
C GLY A 104 12.14 22.32 -24.71
N PHE A 105 12.38 21.07 -25.11
CA PHE A 105 12.69 20.71 -26.48
C PHE A 105 11.52 21.04 -27.43
N LEU A 106 10.31 20.56 -27.10
CA LEU A 106 9.11 20.83 -27.90
C LEU A 106 8.80 22.33 -27.97
N PHE A 107 8.98 23.05 -26.87
CA PHE A 107 8.81 24.50 -26.82
C PHE A 107 9.86 25.21 -27.70
N GLY A 108 11.12 24.79 -27.68
CA GLY A 108 12.14 25.36 -28.58
C GLY A 108 11.91 25.00 -30.05
N PHE A 109 11.34 23.83 -30.35
CA PHE A 109 11.08 23.36 -31.71
C PHE A 109 9.80 23.96 -32.32
N LEU A 110 8.67 23.91 -31.60
CA LEU A 110 7.36 24.40 -32.06
C LEU A 110 7.05 25.83 -31.61
N GLY A 111 7.59 26.26 -30.46
CA GLY A 111 7.24 27.54 -29.85
C GLY A 111 7.67 28.74 -30.70
N ILE A 112 8.79 28.64 -31.44
CA ILE A 112 9.22 29.70 -32.36
C ILE A 112 8.20 29.89 -33.48
N GLU A 113 7.69 28.80 -34.05
CA GLU A 113 6.73 28.84 -35.15
C GLU A 113 5.40 29.44 -34.69
N LEU A 114 4.97 29.13 -33.47
CA LEU A 114 3.76 29.70 -32.87
C LEU A 114 3.92 31.19 -32.52
N MET A 115 5.10 31.62 -32.04
CA MET A 115 5.35 32.99 -31.58
C MET A 115 5.70 33.95 -32.73
N LEU A 116 6.52 33.53 -33.70
CA LEU A 116 7.00 34.41 -34.77
C LEU A 116 6.28 34.21 -36.11
N SER A 117 5.39 33.21 -36.24
CA SER A 117 4.68 32.88 -37.51
C SER A 117 5.59 32.91 -38.75
N THR A 118 6.87 32.56 -38.54
CA THR A 118 7.94 32.67 -39.53
C THR A 118 8.41 31.27 -39.89
N THR A 119 8.50 30.97 -41.19
CA THR A 119 8.93 29.68 -41.72
C THR A 119 10.45 29.56 -41.63
N PHE A 120 10.98 29.30 -40.42
CA PHE A 120 12.37 28.89 -40.25
C PHE A 120 12.59 27.49 -40.82
N ASP A 121 13.79 27.25 -41.35
CA ASP A 121 14.20 25.92 -41.79
C ASP A 121 14.21 24.93 -40.62
N LEU A 122 13.93 23.66 -40.91
CA LEU A 122 13.80 22.59 -39.92
C LEU A 122 15.09 22.46 -39.08
N GLY A 123 16.25 22.65 -39.70
CA GLY A 123 17.54 22.61 -39.02
C GLY A 123 17.67 23.65 -37.90
N PHE A 124 17.18 24.87 -38.12
CA PHE A 124 17.22 25.94 -37.10
C PHE A 124 16.26 25.66 -35.93
N LYS A 125 15.05 25.17 -36.23
CA LYS A 125 14.07 24.76 -35.21
C LYS A 125 14.62 23.63 -34.33
N LEU A 126 15.26 22.64 -34.96
CA LEU A 126 15.87 21.52 -34.26
C LEU A 126 17.04 21.99 -33.39
N LEU A 127 17.91 22.86 -33.92
CA LEU A 127 19.03 23.43 -33.17
C LEU A 127 18.55 24.22 -31.94
N LEU A 128 17.55 25.09 -32.10
CA LEU A 128 17.01 25.85 -30.96
C LEU A 128 16.36 24.93 -29.92
N GLY A 129 15.59 23.92 -30.37
CA GLY A 129 15.02 22.90 -29.49
C GLY A 129 16.08 22.21 -28.64
N ILE A 130 17.19 21.79 -29.27
CA ILE A 130 18.31 21.14 -28.57
C ILE A 130 18.99 22.10 -27.59
N ILE A 131 19.25 23.36 -27.98
CA ILE A 131 19.87 24.35 -27.08
C ILE A 131 18.99 24.59 -25.85
N CYS A 132 17.68 24.76 -26.04
CA CYS A 132 16.72 24.97 -24.95
C CYS A 132 16.67 23.76 -24.02
N ALA A 133 16.60 22.55 -24.59
CA ALA A 133 16.63 21.29 -23.84
C ALA A 133 17.91 21.11 -23.04
N LEU A 134 19.08 21.48 -23.61
CA LEU A 134 20.37 21.40 -22.92
C LEU A 134 20.43 22.32 -21.71
N ILE A 135 19.96 23.57 -21.82
CA ILE A 135 19.94 24.51 -20.70
C ILE A 135 19.07 23.96 -19.56
N ILE A 136 17.87 23.46 -19.88
CA ILE A 136 16.95 22.89 -18.89
C ILE A 136 17.55 21.63 -18.27
N ALA A 137 18.15 20.75 -19.08
CA ALA A 137 18.74 19.52 -18.59
C ALA A 137 19.90 19.78 -17.62
N LEU A 138 20.75 20.76 -17.91
CA LEU A 138 21.83 21.17 -17.00
C LEU A 138 21.28 21.73 -15.68
N ALA A 139 20.23 22.55 -15.74
CA ALA A 139 19.58 23.08 -14.54
C ALA A 139 18.98 21.96 -13.68
N GLU A 140 18.23 21.04 -14.28
CA GLU A 140 17.58 19.94 -13.57
C GLU A 140 18.59 18.94 -12.99
N ILE A 141 19.66 18.59 -13.70
CA ILE A 141 20.73 17.71 -13.19
C ILE A 141 21.45 18.37 -12.01
N TYR A 142 21.69 19.68 -12.08
CA TYR A 142 22.27 20.43 -10.97
C TYR A 142 21.37 20.39 -9.72
N PHE A 143 20.06 20.64 -9.88
CA PHE A 143 19.10 20.58 -8.78
C PHE A 143 18.97 19.16 -8.21
N LEU A 144 18.98 18.14 -9.06
CA LEU A 144 18.91 16.73 -8.62
C LEU A 144 20.14 16.35 -7.81
N ALA A 145 21.34 16.71 -8.27
CA ALA A 145 22.59 16.45 -7.56
C ALA A 145 22.63 17.16 -6.20
N LYS A 146 22.19 18.42 -6.15
CA LYS A 146 22.13 19.19 -4.89
C LYS A 146 21.13 18.58 -3.90
N LYS A 147 19.92 18.22 -4.36
CA LYS A 147 18.92 17.58 -3.52
C LYS A 147 19.37 16.23 -2.99
N LEU A 148 20.10 15.47 -3.81
CA LEU A 148 20.73 14.23 -3.40
C LEU A 148 21.77 14.50 -2.30
N SER A 149 22.64 15.51 -2.45
CA SER A 149 23.64 15.85 -1.42
C SER A 149 23.03 16.32 -0.09
N GLU A 150 21.93 17.06 -0.13
CA GLU A 150 21.21 17.51 1.08
C GLU A 150 20.53 16.33 1.80
N ASP A 151 20.04 15.32 1.07
CA ASP A 151 19.50 14.10 1.67
C ASP A 151 20.58 13.22 2.35
N PHE A 152 21.86 13.39 1.97
CA PHE A 152 22.99 12.63 2.49
C PHE A 152 23.68 13.26 3.70
N GLU A 153 23.46 14.54 4.02
CA GLU A 153 23.93 15.13 5.29
C GLU A 153 23.01 14.66 6.43
N PRO A 154 23.46 13.72 7.29
CA PRO A 154 22.70 13.37 8.47
C PRO A 154 22.82 14.51 9.49
N LEU A 155 21.79 14.61 10.32
CA LEU A 155 21.67 15.49 11.48
C LEU A 155 22.82 15.33 12.49
N ASP A 156 24.01 15.83 12.20
CA ASP A 156 25.16 15.80 13.11
C ASP A 156 25.29 17.09 13.95
N THR A 157 24.20 17.86 14.07
CA THR A 157 24.19 19.11 14.86
C THR A 157 22.96 19.24 15.75
N THR A 158 22.66 18.26 16.59
CA THR A 158 22.06 18.57 17.91
C THR A 158 22.52 17.56 18.96
N GLY A 159 23.83 17.62 19.25
CA GLY A 159 24.43 16.95 20.40
C GLY A 159 23.78 17.38 21.72
N GLY A 160 23.56 16.39 22.59
CA GLY A 160 22.77 16.49 23.79
C GLY A 160 23.29 17.48 24.84
N LYS A 161 22.35 18.13 25.52
CA LYS A 161 22.57 18.58 26.89
C LYS A 161 22.05 17.49 27.82
N VAL A 162 22.97 16.62 28.24
CA VAL A 162 22.80 15.82 29.46
C VAL A 162 22.83 16.82 30.62
N HIS A 163 21.66 17.13 31.16
CA HIS A 163 21.58 17.79 32.47
C HIS A 163 22.01 16.77 33.51
N GLN A 164 23.20 16.99 34.04
CA GLN A 164 23.70 16.39 35.27
C GLN A 164 23.30 17.34 36.39
N ASP A 165 22.45 16.88 37.31
CA ASP A 165 22.33 17.29 38.71
C ASP A 165 21.44 16.28 39.45
#